data_AF-A0A381RPK9-F1
#
_entry.id   AF-A0A381RPK9-F1
#
_cell.length_a   1.000
_cell.length_b   1.000
_cell.length_c   1.000
_cell.angle_alpha   90.00
_cell.angle_beta   90.00
_cell.angle_gamma   90.00
#
_symmetry.space_group_name_H-M   'P 1'
#
loop_
_entity.id
_entity.type
_entity.pdbx_description
1 polymer ?
#
loop_
_entity_poly.entity_id
_entity_poly.type
_entity_poly.pdbx_seq_one_letter_code
_entity_poly.pdbx_strand_id
1 'polypeptide(L)'
;MTNSRDKGKRGEREVCHLLTEYLEQPITRELGASRDGGCDIKITMGQFTYFVEVKLYRKVTQASVAEWWTQAVRQANDDEHALNPVPVLIYRQSHWKHWEVMIPLHYMLWQLESTDKAMGKPHTHTVTICIKFLTHLMRMDTDGTISHGTMDIHMEK
;
A
#
# COMPACT_ATOMS: atom_id res chain seq x y z
N MET A 1 -30.83 -1.14 -5.73
CA MET A 1 -29.83 -0.21 -6.27
C MET A 1 -28.71 -0.09 -5.24
N THR A 2 -27.60 -0.83 -5.39
CA THR A 2 -26.50 -0.81 -4.39
C THR A 2 -25.73 0.50 -4.54
N ASN A 3 -25.76 1.34 -3.50
CA ASN A 3 -25.22 2.70 -3.54
C ASN A 3 -23.68 2.65 -3.70
N SER A 4 -23.09 3.59 -4.44
CA SER A 4 -21.63 3.65 -4.68
C SER A 4 -20.84 3.60 -3.36
N ARG A 5 -21.40 4.24 -2.32
CA ARG A 5 -20.88 4.25 -0.95
C ARG A 5 -20.79 2.87 -0.30
N ASP A 6 -21.72 1.96 -0.58
CA ASP A 6 -21.72 0.62 0.01
C ASP A 6 -20.65 -0.26 -0.63
N LYS A 7 -20.33 -0.02 -1.91
CA LYS A 7 -19.25 -0.72 -2.64
C LYS A 7 -17.88 -0.27 -2.17
N GLY A 8 -17.68 1.04 -1.96
CA GLY A 8 -16.47 1.57 -1.33
C GLY A 8 -16.25 0.94 0.04
N LYS A 9 -17.29 0.98 0.90
CA LYS A 9 -17.24 0.38 2.24
C LYS A 9 -16.90 -1.11 2.23
N ARG A 10 -17.41 -1.87 1.26
CA ARG A 10 -17.10 -3.29 1.11
C ARG A 10 -15.62 -3.52 0.76
N GLY A 11 -15.10 -2.78 -0.22
CA GLY A 11 -13.71 -2.90 -0.65
C GLY A 11 -12.74 -2.58 0.50
N GLU A 12 -12.96 -1.46 1.18
CA GLU A 12 -12.14 -1.05 2.32
C GLU A 12 -12.17 -2.09 3.46
N ARG A 13 -13.35 -2.66 3.77
CA ARG A 13 -13.47 -3.72 4.80
C ARG A 13 -12.73 -5.00 4.42
N GLU A 14 -12.82 -5.41 3.16
CA GLU A 14 -12.12 -6.60 2.67
C GLU A 14 -10.60 -6.41 2.77
N VAL A 15 -10.10 -5.23 2.38
CA VAL A 15 -8.69 -4.90 2.52
C VAL A 15 -8.25 -4.87 3.99
N CYS A 16 -9.01 -4.24 4.89
CA CYS A 16 -8.71 -4.28 6.33
C CYS A 16 -8.63 -5.71 6.87
N HIS A 17 -9.53 -6.60 6.43
CA HIS A 17 -9.52 -8.01 6.85
C HIS A 17 -8.24 -8.71 6.40
N LEU A 18 -7.87 -8.57 5.12
CA LEU A 18 -6.63 -9.15 4.57
C LEU A 18 -5.38 -8.60 5.26
N LEU A 19 -5.32 -7.29 5.49
CA LEU A 19 -4.21 -6.66 6.21
C LEU A 19 -4.15 -7.13 7.67
N THR A 20 -5.30 -7.28 8.34
CA THR A 20 -5.36 -7.83 9.70
C THR A 20 -4.85 -9.26 9.76
N GLU A 21 -5.29 -10.09 8.82
CA GLU A 21 -4.86 -11.49 8.72
C GLU A 21 -3.36 -11.60 8.50
N TYR A 22 -2.80 -10.85 7.55
CA TYR A 22 -1.40 -10.97 7.17
C TYR A 22 -0.43 -10.20 8.07
N LEU A 23 -0.86 -9.11 8.72
CA LEU A 23 -0.03 -8.39 9.68
C LEU A 23 -0.19 -8.92 11.11
N GLU A 24 -1.20 -9.75 11.37
CA GLU A 24 -1.53 -10.30 12.70
C GLU A 24 -1.81 -9.21 13.75
N GLN A 25 -2.32 -8.06 13.30
CA GLN A 25 -2.74 -6.94 14.15
C GLN A 25 -4.04 -6.33 13.65
N PRO A 26 -4.91 -5.78 14.52
CA PRO A 26 -6.17 -5.19 14.09
C PRO A 26 -5.96 -3.97 13.19
N ILE A 27 -6.34 -4.09 11.91
CA ILE A 27 -6.33 -2.97 10.96
C ILE A 27 -7.76 -2.49 10.72
N THR A 28 -8.00 -1.20 10.95
CA THR A 28 -9.30 -0.57 10.75
C THR A 28 -9.23 0.56 9.76
N ARG A 29 -10.36 0.87 9.14
CA ARG A 29 -10.52 2.03 8.25
C ARG A 29 -10.51 3.33 9.06
N GLU A 30 -10.10 4.41 8.42
CA GLU A 30 -10.25 5.76 8.97
C GLU A 30 -11.70 6.23 8.89
N LEU A 31 -12.30 6.54 10.05
CA LEU A 31 -13.69 7.00 10.15
C LEU A 31 -13.73 8.54 10.04
N GLY A 32 -13.61 9.06 8.82
CA GLY A 32 -13.64 10.52 8.62
C GLY A 32 -12.96 11.02 7.35
N ALA A 33 -12.19 10.16 6.67
CA ALA A 33 -11.40 10.53 5.49
C ALA A 33 -12.19 11.27 4.40
N SER A 34 -13.48 10.95 4.22
CA SER A 34 -14.36 11.62 3.26
C SER A 34 -14.77 13.06 3.63
N ARG A 35 -14.61 13.46 4.90
CA ARG A 35 -15.02 14.76 5.46
C ARG A 35 -13.82 15.68 5.71
N ASP A 36 -12.77 15.12 6.28
CA ASP A 36 -11.66 15.91 6.82
C ASP A 36 -10.40 15.86 5.92
N GLY A 37 -10.48 15.15 4.79
CA GLY A 37 -9.31 14.73 4.03
C GLY A 37 -8.63 13.51 4.69
N GLY A 38 -7.68 12.89 3.99
CA GLY A 38 -6.99 11.68 4.45
C GLY A 38 -7.23 10.47 3.55
N CYS A 39 -6.71 9.32 3.98
CA CYS A 39 -6.73 8.04 3.24
C CYS A 39 -7.74 7.05 3.86
N ASP A 40 -8.05 5.96 3.14
CA ASP A 40 -9.03 4.97 3.62
C ASP A 40 -8.51 4.17 4.82
N ILE A 41 -7.21 3.87 4.86
CA ILE A 41 -6.54 3.14 5.95
C ILE A 41 -5.17 3.79 6.18
N LYS A 42 -4.87 4.13 7.45
CA LYS A 42 -3.57 4.63 7.87
C LYS A 42 -2.90 3.61 8.79
N ILE A 43 -1.66 3.25 8.50
CA ILE A 43 -0.89 2.28 9.30
C ILE A 43 0.46 2.91 9.61
N THR A 44 0.88 2.92 10.87
CA THR A 44 2.26 3.28 11.24
C THR A 44 2.96 2.04 11.77
N MET A 45 4.05 1.65 11.14
CA MET A 45 4.88 0.52 11.55
C MET A 45 6.36 0.89 11.43
N GLY A 46 7.11 0.69 12.50
CA GLY A 46 8.51 1.13 12.57
C GLY A 46 8.62 2.62 12.27
N GLN A 47 9.46 2.97 11.30
CA GLN A 47 9.72 4.35 10.89
C GLN A 47 8.87 4.83 9.71
N PHE A 48 7.86 4.06 9.28
CA PHE A 48 7.02 4.37 8.12
C PHE A 48 5.55 4.54 8.51
N THR A 49 4.90 5.51 7.87
CA THR A 49 3.47 5.74 7.90
C THR A 49 2.91 5.49 6.51
N TYR A 50 2.09 4.46 6.39
CA TYR A 50 1.44 4.02 5.16
C TYR A 50 0.09 4.69 5.01
N PHE A 51 -0.13 5.31 3.84
CA PHE A 51 -1.37 5.95 3.44
C PHE A 51 -2.03 5.12 2.35
N VAL A 52 -3.03 4.33 2.72
CA VAL A 52 -3.65 3.35 1.82
C VAL A 52 -4.96 3.90 1.27
N GLU A 53 -5.01 4.02 -0.05
CA GLU A 53 -6.23 4.31 -0.80
C GLU A 53 -6.78 3.01 -1.43
N VAL A 54 -8.07 2.73 -1.25
CA VAL A 54 -8.72 1.48 -1.67
C VAL A 54 -9.77 1.73 -2.75
N LYS A 55 -9.60 1.10 -3.92
CA LYS A 55 -10.51 1.28 -5.08
C LYS A 55 -11.07 -0.05 -5.59
N LEU A 56 -12.39 -0.23 -5.45
CA LEU A 56 -13.13 -1.38 -5.98
C LEU A 56 -14.12 -0.95 -7.07
N TYR A 57 -13.82 -1.28 -8.33
CA TYR A 57 -14.61 -0.83 -9.48
C TYR A 57 -14.99 -1.98 -10.41
N ARG A 58 -16.06 -1.82 -11.21
CA ARG A 58 -16.42 -2.83 -12.22
C ARG A 58 -15.38 -2.94 -13.34
N LYS A 59 -14.82 -1.80 -13.72
CA LYS A 59 -13.80 -1.62 -14.75
C LYS A 59 -12.73 -0.69 -14.20
N VAL A 60 -11.47 -1.08 -14.34
CA VAL A 60 -10.30 -0.25 -14.01
C VAL A 60 -9.62 0.13 -15.33
N THR A 61 -9.21 1.38 -15.45
CA THR A 61 -8.46 1.89 -16.60
C THR A 61 -7.14 2.49 -16.12
N GLN A 62 -6.15 2.59 -17.02
CA GLN A 62 -4.86 3.23 -16.69
C GLN A 62 -5.05 4.68 -16.22
N ALA A 63 -5.96 5.43 -16.83
CA ALA A 63 -6.28 6.79 -16.39
C ALA A 63 -6.86 6.82 -14.97
N SER A 64 -7.76 5.88 -14.63
CA SER A 64 -8.30 5.77 -13.27
C SER A 64 -7.20 5.43 -12.26
N VAL A 65 -6.31 4.48 -12.59
CA VAL A 65 -5.19 4.12 -11.70
C VAL A 65 -4.27 5.32 -11.47
N ALA A 66 -3.95 6.09 -12.51
CA ALA A 66 -3.12 7.29 -12.39
C ALA A 66 -3.78 8.34 -11.47
N GLU A 67 -5.08 8.60 -11.63
CA GLU A 67 -5.84 9.51 -10.78
C GLU A 67 -5.82 9.07 -9.32
N TRP A 68 -6.09 7.79 -9.05
CA TRP A 68 -6.09 7.24 -7.70
C TRP A 68 -4.70 7.23 -7.08
N TRP A 69 -3.66 7.03 -7.89
CA TRP A 69 -2.28 7.14 -7.43
C TRP A 69 -1.93 8.57 -7.02
N THR A 70 -2.33 9.58 -7.81
CA THR A 70 -2.17 10.99 -7.42
C THR A 70 -2.87 11.30 -6.10
N GLN A 71 -4.05 10.71 -5.87
CA GLN A 71 -4.77 10.84 -4.60
C GLN A 71 -3.95 10.26 -3.43
N ALA A 72 -3.45 9.02 -3.55
CA ALA A 72 -2.64 8.37 -2.51
C ALA A 72 -1.35 9.17 -2.21
N VAL A 73 -0.65 9.64 -3.24
CA VAL A 73 0.56 10.46 -3.11
C VAL A 73 0.26 11.78 -2.41
N ARG A 74 -0.85 12.44 -2.74
CA ARG A 74 -1.26 13.68 -2.08
C ARG A 74 -1.53 13.46 -0.59
N GLN A 75 -2.34 12.45 -0.25
CA GLN A 75 -2.67 12.12 1.14
C GLN A 75 -1.40 11.85 1.98
N ALA A 76 -0.43 11.14 1.41
CA ALA A 76 0.84 10.85 2.06
C ALA A 76 1.73 12.10 2.27
N ASN A 77 1.65 13.08 1.36
CA ASN A 77 2.44 14.31 1.46
C ASN A 77 1.81 15.40 2.32
N ASP A 78 0.47 15.42 2.42
CA ASP A 78 -0.28 16.46 3.13
C ASP A 78 -0.26 16.25 4.67
N ASP A 79 0.23 15.11 5.17
CA ASP A 79 0.30 14.79 6.60
C ASP A 79 1.70 15.09 7.18
N GLU A 80 1.82 16.22 7.88
CA GLU A 80 3.06 16.69 8.49
C GLU A 80 3.55 15.82 9.67
N HIS A 81 2.69 14.95 10.21
CA HIS A 81 3.02 14.06 11.33
C HIS A 81 3.42 12.65 10.89
N ALA A 82 3.42 12.38 9.58
CA ALA A 82 3.81 11.10 9.03
C ALA A 82 5.33 10.86 9.18
N LEU A 83 5.69 9.66 9.65
CA LEU A 83 7.06 9.18 9.61
C LEU A 83 7.30 8.56 8.23
N ASN A 84 8.28 9.06 7.45
CA ASN A 84 8.63 8.54 6.12
C ASN A 84 7.39 8.09 5.30
N PRO A 85 6.52 9.02 4.87
CA PRO A 85 5.21 8.68 4.33
C PRO A 85 5.30 7.78 3.09
N VAL A 86 4.54 6.69 3.08
CA VAL A 86 4.45 5.73 1.97
C VAL A 86 3.04 5.77 1.38
N PRO A 87 2.85 6.30 0.16
CA PRO A 87 1.58 6.16 -0.54
C PRO A 87 1.39 4.73 -1.03
N VAL A 88 0.19 4.19 -0.80
CA VAL A 88 -0.20 2.83 -1.21
C VAL A 88 -1.55 2.89 -1.90
N LEU A 89 -1.64 2.38 -3.12
CA LEU A 89 -2.92 2.21 -3.81
C LEU A 89 -3.26 0.73 -3.90
N ILE A 90 -4.38 0.34 -3.29
CA ILE A 90 -4.91 -1.03 -3.35
C ILE A 90 -6.17 -1.00 -4.22
N TYR A 91 -6.16 -1.70 -5.34
CA TYR A 91 -7.29 -1.67 -6.26
C TYR A 91 -7.61 -3.03 -6.85
N ARG A 92 -8.88 -3.20 -7.24
CA ARG A 92 -9.35 -4.44 -7.86
C ARG A 92 -10.55 -4.19 -8.75
N GLN A 93 -10.61 -4.89 -9.88
CA GLN A 93 -11.87 -4.99 -10.63
C GLN A 93 -12.81 -5.99 -9.96
N SER A 94 -14.11 -5.72 -9.89
CA SER A 94 -15.06 -6.54 -9.13
C SER A 94 -15.12 -8.02 -9.54
N HIS A 95 -14.66 -8.37 -10.74
CA HIS A 95 -14.60 -9.73 -11.27
C HIS A 95 -13.20 -10.38 -11.16
N TRP A 96 -12.21 -9.65 -10.67
CA TRP A 96 -10.86 -10.17 -10.41
C TRP A 96 -10.83 -10.93 -9.08
N LYS A 97 -9.98 -11.97 -9.03
CA LYS A 97 -9.79 -12.78 -7.83
C LYS A 97 -8.85 -12.12 -6.81
N HIS A 98 -7.91 -11.31 -7.27
CA HIS A 98 -6.83 -10.76 -6.44
C HIS A 98 -6.85 -9.24 -6.46
N TRP A 99 -6.40 -8.65 -5.36
CA TRP A 99 -6.14 -7.21 -5.26
C TRP A 99 -4.73 -6.90 -5.77
N GLU A 100 -4.62 -5.82 -6.53
CA GLU A 100 -3.35 -5.25 -6.95
C GLU A 100 -2.95 -4.15 -5.97
N VAL A 101 -1.65 -4.08 -5.67
CA VAL A 101 -1.07 -3.08 -4.76
C VAL A 101 0.02 -2.32 -5.48
N MET A 102 -0.16 -1.02 -5.64
CA MET A 102 0.82 -0.13 -6.25
C MET A 102 1.52 0.69 -5.17
N ILE A 103 2.85 0.65 -5.19
CA ILE A 103 3.76 1.34 -4.26
C ILE A 103 4.91 2.02 -5.01
N PRO A 104 5.66 2.94 -4.38
CA PRO A 104 6.86 3.50 -4.99
C PRO A 104 7.93 2.40 -5.15
N LEU A 105 8.53 2.32 -6.34
CA LEU A 105 9.59 1.35 -6.63
C LEU A 105 10.79 1.54 -5.70
N HIS A 106 11.17 2.79 -5.43
CA HIS A 106 12.30 3.10 -4.54
C HIS A 106 12.06 2.61 -3.11
N TYR A 107 10.81 2.64 -2.62
CA TYR A 107 10.48 2.12 -1.29
C TYR A 107 10.67 0.60 -1.25
N MET A 108 10.20 -0.12 -2.28
CA MET A 108 10.40 -1.56 -2.36
C MET A 108 11.90 -1.91 -2.40
N LEU A 109 12.69 -1.22 -3.23
CA LEU A 109 14.13 -1.45 -3.31
C LEU A 109 14.83 -1.15 -1.99
N TRP A 110 14.46 -0.07 -1.32
CA TRP A 110 15.01 0.30 -0.01
C TRP A 110 14.74 -0.79 1.03
N GLN A 111 13.51 -1.32 1.09
CA GLN A 111 13.15 -2.42 1.98
C GLN A 111 13.96 -3.69 1.70
N LEU A 112 14.22 -3.99 0.41
CA LEU A 112 14.95 -5.18 -0.02
C LEU A 112 16.46 -5.09 0.18
N GLU A 113 17.05 -3.90 0.01
CA GLU A 113 18.50 -3.72 0.09
C GLU A 113 19.01 -3.42 1.51
N SER A 114 18.12 -3.08 2.46
CA SER A 114 18.50 -2.64 3.83
C SER A 114 19.55 -1.51 3.83
N THR A 115 19.54 -0.64 2.81
CA THR A 115 20.58 0.39 2.64
C THR A 115 20.30 1.61 3.52
N ASP A 116 21.28 2.03 4.32
CA ASP A 116 21.25 3.16 5.27
C ASP A 116 21.21 4.57 4.61
N LYS A 117 20.60 4.70 3.43
CA LYS A 117 20.55 5.96 2.67
C LYS A 117 19.22 6.69 2.88
N ALA A 118 19.32 8.00 3.05
CA ALA A 118 18.19 8.91 3.20
C ALA A 118 17.20 8.78 2.03
N MET A 119 15.91 8.66 2.35
CA MET A 119 14.81 8.57 1.40
C MET A 119 14.58 9.94 0.72
N GLY A 120 15.16 10.13 -0.47
CA GLY A 120 14.87 11.31 -1.31
C GLY A 120 13.53 11.16 -2.03
N LYS A 121 12.72 12.23 -2.12
CA LYS A 121 11.46 12.22 -2.90
C LYS A 121 11.80 12.22 -4.40
N PRO A 122 11.56 11.10 -5.11
CA PRO A 122 10.46 11.15 -6.07
C PRO A 122 9.70 9.80 -6.20
N HIS A 123 8.37 9.85 -6.07
CA HIS A 123 7.48 8.73 -6.40
C HIS A 123 7.26 8.61 -7.92
N THR A 124 8.32 8.74 -8.74
CA THR A 124 8.20 8.74 -10.21
C THR A 124 7.96 7.34 -10.77
N HIS A 125 8.58 6.34 -10.15
CA HIS A 125 8.46 4.94 -10.56
C HIS A 125 7.68 4.16 -9.52
N THR A 126 6.81 3.30 -10.00
CA THR A 126 5.95 2.46 -9.16
C THR A 126 6.07 1.01 -9.59
N VAL A 127 5.74 0.12 -8.66
CA VAL A 127 5.66 -1.32 -8.88
C VAL A 127 4.31 -1.81 -8.38
N THR A 128 3.73 -2.78 -9.08
CA THR A 128 2.51 -3.46 -8.64
C THR A 128 2.86 -4.83 -8.07
N ILE A 129 2.40 -5.10 -6.86
CA ILE A 129 2.64 -6.32 -6.09
C ILE A 129 1.33 -6.83 -5.48
N CYS A 130 1.35 -8.01 -4.86
CA CYS A 130 0.19 -8.52 -4.12
C CYS A 130 0.17 -8.00 -2.67
N ILE A 131 -1.02 -7.98 -2.04
CA ILE A 131 -1.18 -7.54 -0.64
C ILE A 131 -0.26 -8.32 0.31
N LYS A 132 -0.12 -9.63 0.13
CA LYS A 132 0.74 -10.46 0.99
C LYS A 132 2.21 -10.02 0.93
N PHE A 133 2.69 -9.59 -0.23
CA PHE A 133 4.05 -9.10 -0.36
C PHE A 133 4.21 -7.71 0.25
N LEU A 134 3.22 -6.81 0.11
CA LEU A 134 3.21 -5.54 0.84
C LEU A 134 3.37 -5.75 2.35
N THR A 135 2.60 -6.68 2.93
CA THR A 135 2.68 -6.96 4.36
C THR A 135 4.01 -7.57 4.80
N HIS A 136 4.70 -8.27 3.89
CA HIS A 136 6.07 -8.70 4.13
C HIS A 136 7.02 -7.50 4.19
N LEU A 137 6.97 -6.60 3.20
CA LEU A 137 7.76 -5.36 3.19
C LEU A 137 7.53 -4.52 4.46
N MET A 138 6.28 -4.38 4.90
CA MET A 138 5.93 -3.65 6.12
C MET A 138 6.58 -4.20 7.40
N ARG A 139 6.92 -5.50 7.43
CA ARG A 139 7.54 -6.18 8.58
C ARG A 139 9.07 -6.15 8.54
N MET A 140 9.69 -5.91 7.38
CA MET A 140 11.16 -5.97 7.25
C MET A 140 11.87 -4.94 8.15
N ASP A 141 11.23 -3.81 8.43
CA ASP A 141 11.75 -2.82 9.40
C ASP A 141 11.49 -3.14 10.87
N THR A 142 10.43 -3.90 11.18
CA THR A 142 10.11 -4.20 12.59
C THR A 142 11.05 -5.24 13.18
N ASP A 143 11.60 -6.10 12.32
CA ASP A 143 12.32 -7.30 12.77
C ASP A 143 13.85 -7.13 12.79
N GLY A 144 14.39 -5.99 12.36
CA GLY A 144 15.82 -5.64 12.47
C GLY A 144 16.81 -6.66 11.90
N THR A 145 16.34 -7.68 11.19
CA THR A 145 17.14 -8.84 10.82
C THR A 145 16.54 -9.52 9.59
N ILE A 146 16.98 -9.11 8.40
CA ILE A 146 17.08 -10.07 7.32
C ILE A 146 18.54 -10.44 7.20
N SER A 147 18.83 -11.58 7.82
CA SER A 147 19.98 -12.42 7.50
C SER A 147 20.21 -12.42 5.99
N HIS A 148 21.46 -12.24 5.59
CA HIS A 148 21.93 -12.25 4.19
C HIS A 148 21.51 -13.54 3.47
N GLY A 149 20.27 -13.58 2.96
CA GLY A 149 19.75 -14.66 2.14
C GLY A 149 20.32 -14.50 0.75
N THR A 150 21.37 -15.26 0.44
CA THR A 150 21.88 -15.41 -0.91
C THR A 150 20.73 -15.94 -1.79
N MET A 151 20.20 -15.10 -2.68
CA MET A 151 19.26 -15.54 -3.70
C MET A 151 20.07 -16.26 -4.78
N ASP A 152 20.17 -17.59 -4.67
CA ASP A 152 20.70 -18.42 -5.75
C ASP A 152 19.69 -18.42 -6.91
N ILE A 153 19.94 -17.54 -7.86
CA ILE A 153 19.22 -17.53 -9.14
C ILE A 153 19.80 -18.66 -9.99
N HIS A 154 19.18 -19.83 -9.93
CA HIS A 154 19.44 -20.86 -10.92
C HIS A 154 18.92 -20.40 -12.28
N MET A 155 19.83 -19.91 -13.12
CA MET A 155 19.59 -19.82 -14.56
C MET A 155 19.74 -21.24 -15.14
N GLU A 156 18.63 -21.83 -15.56
CA GLU A 156 18.68 -23.01 -16.44
C GLU A 156 19.29 -22.60 -17.79
N LYS A 157 20.17 -23.46 -18.31
CA LYS A 157 20.97 -23.27 -19.54
C LYS A 157 20.13 -23.36 -20.80
#